data_AF-A0A0F8Y627-F1
#
_entry.id   AF-A0A0F8Y627-F1
#
_cell.length_a   1.000
_cell.length_b   1.000
_cell.length_c   1.000
_cell.angle_alpha   90.00
_cell.angle_beta   90.00
_cell.angle_gamma   90.00
#
_symmetry.space_group_name_H-M   'P 1'
#
loop_
_entity.id
_entity.type
_entity.pdbx_description
1 polymer ?
#
loop_
_entity_poly.entity_id
_entity_poly.type
_entity_poly.pdbx_seq_one_letter_code
_entity_poly.pdbx_strand_id
1 'polypeptide(L)'
;VVPDIPLIVLVNGGSASGSEIVAGAIKDNERGILVGMKTFGKGSVQTVRELPDGSGIRITTALYYTPSGVSIHKIGIEPDEEVHEIEITEEDSEAIEKVNELKLIKNFAEKYKDYTAKDLERLMAELSKNDIKLKPVIVRRLIKNELERDRLPELIDLDYDVQLKHSVDMINSKNLFTRADRDK
;
A
#
# COMPACT_ATOMS: atom_id res chain seq x y z
N VAL A 1 9.17 -18.38 -26.90
CA VAL A 1 9.81 -17.19 -26.31
C VAL A 1 8.80 -16.59 -25.35
N VAL A 2 9.12 -16.48 -24.06
CA VAL A 2 8.26 -15.78 -23.11
C VAL A 2 8.31 -14.29 -23.45
N PRO A 3 7.18 -13.61 -23.67
CA PRO A 3 7.18 -12.19 -24.00
C PRO A 3 7.81 -11.38 -22.86
N ASP A 4 8.54 -10.32 -23.24
CA ASP A 4 9.12 -9.37 -22.29
C ASP A 4 8.00 -8.46 -21.78
N ILE A 5 7.35 -8.89 -20.71
CA ILE A 5 6.24 -8.18 -20.08
C ILE A 5 6.79 -7.37 -18.89
N PRO A 6 6.58 -6.04 -18.88
CA PRO A 6 6.80 -5.18 -17.71
C PRO A 6 6.23 -5.78 -16.43
N LEU A 7 7.02 -5.80 -15.35
CA LEU A 7 6.57 -6.33 -14.06
C LEU A 7 6.89 -5.33 -12.95
N ILE A 8 5.85 -4.88 -12.26
CA ILE A 8 5.96 -4.14 -11.00
C ILE A 8 5.27 -4.96 -9.91
N VAL A 9 5.89 -5.04 -8.73
CA VAL A 9 5.36 -5.76 -7.57
C VAL A 9 5.17 -4.77 -6.43
N LEU A 10 3.92 -4.61 -5.98
CA LEU A 10 3.61 -3.79 -4.81
C LEU A 10 3.96 -4.56 -3.52
N VAL A 11 4.71 -3.93 -2.63
CA VAL A 11 5.11 -4.49 -1.34
C VAL A 11 4.89 -3.49 -0.21
N ASN A 12 4.62 -3.98 0.99
CA ASN A 12 4.47 -3.17 2.19
C ASN A 12 4.80 -3.98 3.45
N GLY A 13 4.66 -3.37 4.64
CA GLY A 13 4.93 -4.03 5.92
C GLY A 13 4.06 -5.26 6.22
N GLY A 14 2.95 -5.46 5.49
CA GLY A 14 2.13 -6.67 5.56
C GLY A 14 2.65 -7.83 4.71
N SER A 15 3.58 -7.57 3.78
CA SER A 15 4.20 -8.58 2.94
C SER A 15 5.19 -9.40 3.77
N ALA A 16 4.90 -10.68 3.98
CA ALA A 16 5.66 -11.54 4.88
C ALA A 16 5.84 -12.97 4.33
N SER A 17 6.92 -13.64 4.74
CA SER A 17 7.16 -15.06 4.46
C SER A 17 7.24 -15.34 2.95
N GLY A 18 6.31 -16.11 2.38
CA GLY A 18 6.33 -16.46 0.95
C GLY A 18 6.38 -15.25 0.03
N SER A 19 5.68 -14.16 0.38
CA SER A 19 5.71 -12.92 -0.39
C SER A 19 7.10 -12.30 -0.45
N GLU A 20 7.89 -12.40 0.62
CA GLU A 20 9.25 -11.85 0.68
C GLU A 20 10.25 -12.70 -0.12
N ILE A 21 10.02 -14.03 -0.17
CA ILE A 21 10.80 -14.92 -1.04
C ILE A 21 10.58 -14.55 -2.51
N VAL A 22 9.32 -14.32 -2.90
CA VAL A 22 8.97 -13.92 -4.27
C VAL A 22 9.52 -12.53 -4.58
N ALA A 23 9.34 -11.56 -3.68
CA ALA A 23 9.84 -10.20 -3.84
C ALA A 23 11.38 -10.18 -3.98
N GLY A 24 12.10 -10.85 -3.07
CA GLY A 24 13.56 -10.95 -3.13
C GLY A 24 14.06 -11.66 -4.39
N ALA A 25 13.36 -12.72 -4.84
CA ALA A 25 13.73 -13.39 -6.09
C ALA A 25 13.52 -12.50 -7.33
N ILE A 26 12.44 -11.72 -7.38
CA ILE A 26 12.17 -10.80 -8.49
C ILE A 26 13.20 -9.67 -8.52
N LYS A 27 13.52 -9.09 -7.36
CA LYS A 27 14.52 -8.03 -7.19
C LYS A 27 15.91 -8.51 -7.60
N ASP A 28 16.39 -9.61 -7.02
CA ASP A 28 17.76 -10.11 -7.24
C ASP A 28 18.01 -10.62 -8.67
N ASN A 29 16.95 -11.02 -9.38
CA ASN A 29 17.06 -11.43 -10.79
C ASN A 29 16.76 -10.27 -11.76
N GLU A 30 16.59 -9.04 -11.25
CA GLU A 30 16.24 -7.85 -12.05
C GLU A 30 15.03 -8.09 -12.97
N ARG A 31 14.10 -8.94 -12.52
CA ARG A 31 12.95 -9.35 -13.33
C ARG A 31 11.87 -8.28 -13.29
N GLY A 32 11.72 -7.57 -12.20
CA GLY A 32 10.71 -6.53 -12.03
C GLY A 32 11.14 -5.54 -10.97
N ILE A 33 10.34 -4.50 -10.81
CA ILE A 33 10.61 -3.40 -9.87
C ILE A 33 9.66 -3.54 -8.69
N LEU A 34 10.20 -3.51 -7.48
CA LEU A 34 9.42 -3.48 -6.25
C LEU A 34 9.07 -2.03 -5.92
N VAL A 35 7.79 -1.76 -5.72
CA VAL A 35 7.28 -0.42 -5.37
C VAL A 35 6.53 -0.51 -4.04
N GLY A 36 6.69 0.49 -3.18
CA GLY A 36 5.90 0.64 -1.96
C GLY A 36 6.76 0.82 -0.73
N MET A 37 6.58 -0.02 0.29
CA MET A 37 7.29 0.08 1.57
C MET A 37 7.97 -1.23 1.92
N LYS A 38 8.99 -1.15 2.78
CA LYS A 38 9.74 -2.31 3.28
C LYS A 38 8.82 -3.43 3.79
N THR A 39 9.18 -4.67 3.46
CA THR A 39 8.45 -5.87 3.90
C THR A 39 8.68 -6.20 5.38
N PHE A 40 7.93 -7.16 5.91
CA PHE A 40 7.90 -7.48 7.34
C PHE A 40 9.22 -8.00 7.93
N GLY A 41 9.97 -8.83 7.21
CA GLY A 41 11.18 -9.51 7.67
C GLY A 41 10.94 -10.91 8.27
N LYS A 42 9.90 -11.64 7.84
CA LYS A 42 9.65 -13.02 8.29
C LYS A 42 10.43 -14.02 7.44
N GLY A 43 11.75 -14.00 7.62
CA GLY A 43 12.69 -14.88 6.92
C GLY A 43 13.01 -16.20 7.62
N SER A 44 12.11 -16.82 8.40
CA SER A 44 12.41 -18.07 9.12
C SER A 44 11.37 -19.17 8.91
N VAL A 45 11.85 -20.41 8.94
CA VAL A 45 11.02 -21.62 8.87
C VAL A 45 10.88 -22.19 10.27
N GLN A 46 9.64 -22.53 10.62
CA GLN A 46 9.33 -23.17 11.89
C GLN A 46 8.77 -24.57 11.65
N THR A 47 9.23 -25.52 12.44
CA THR A 47 8.72 -26.89 12.45
C THR A 47 8.12 -27.19 13.81
N VAL A 48 6.95 -27.83 13.82
CA VAL A 48 6.32 -28.33 15.04
C VAL A 48 6.83 -29.75 15.30
N ARG A 49 7.25 -30.03 16.54
CA ARG A 49 7.61 -31.37 17.01
C ARG A 49 6.68 -31.74 18.14
N GLU A 50 6.00 -32.88 17.99
CA GLU A 50 5.15 -33.44 19.04
C GLU A 50 6.00 -34.01 20.17
N LEU A 51 5.51 -33.86 21.40
CA LEU A 51 6.11 -34.38 22.61
C LEU A 51 5.31 -35.61 23.10
N PRO A 52 5.92 -36.50 23.90
CA PRO A 52 5.29 -37.77 24.32
C PRO A 52 3.98 -37.61 25.11
N ASP A 53 3.75 -36.45 25.73
CA ASP A 53 2.55 -36.12 26.49
C ASP A 53 1.41 -35.54 25.62
N GLY A 54 1.61 -35.47 24.29
CA GLY A 54 0.66 -34.91 23.33
C GLY A 54 0.76 -33.38 23.16
N SER A 55 1.68 -32.72 23.87
CA SER A 55 2.00 -31.31 23.61
C SER A 55 2.93 -31.16 22.39
N GLY A 56 3.24 -29.92 21.99
CA GLY A 56 4.11 -29.67 20.84
C GLY A 56 5.01 -28.46 21.02
N ILE A 57 6.22 -28.54 20.48
CA ILE A 57 7.19 -27.45 20.45
C ILE A 57 7.38 -26.93 19.02
N ARG A 58 7.27 -25.62 18.83
CA ARG A 58 7.54 -24.96 17.55
C ARG A 58 8.93 -24.35 17.58
N ILE A 59 9.83 -24.89 16.77
CA ILE A 59 11.26 -24.49 16.75
C ILE A 59 11.60 -23.95 15.37
N THR A 60 12.38 -22.87 15.34
CA THR A 60 12.98 -22.36 14.10
C THR A 60 14.04 -23.32 13.60
N THR A 61 13.90 -23.81 12.38
CA THR A 61 14.78 -24.85 11.79
C THR A 61 15.60 -24.35 10.61
N ALA A 62 15.18 -23.26 9.97
CA ALA A 62 15.92 -22.67 8.86
C ALA A 62 15.64 -21.15 8.73
N LEU A 63 16.47 -20.49 7.92
CA LEU A 63 16.32 -19.10 7.50
C LEU A 63 16.22 -19.05 5.97
N TYR A 64 15.46 -18.06 5.47
CA TYR A 64 15.37 -17.74 4.06
C TYR A 64 16.40 -16.66 3.70
N TYR A 65 17.08 -16.91 2.60
CA TYR A 65 17.99 -15.98 1.95
C TYR A 65 17.50 -15.72 0.53
N THR A 66 17.70 -14.49 0.06
CA THR A 66 17.45 -14.13 -1.33
C THR A 66 18.50 -14.79 -2.25
N PRO A 67 18.29 -14.84 -3.58
CA PRO A 67 19.27 -15.40 -4.52
C PRO A 67 20.70 -14.82 -4.40
N SER A 68 20.83 -13.54 -4.03
CA SER A 68 22.11 -12.87 -3.77
C SER A 68 22.75 -13.23 -2.42
N GLY A 69 22.08 -14.04 -1.59
CA GLY A 69 22.58 -14.49 -0.29
C GLY A 69 22.27 -13.54 0.86
N VAL A 70 21.34 -12.59 0.69
CA VAL A 70 20.93 -11.66 1.76
C VAL A 70 19.86 -12.30 2.65
N SER A 71 20.02 -12.22 3.97
CA SER A 71 19.03 -12.72 4.93
C SER A 71 17.80 -11.82 4.95
N ILE A 72 16.61 -12.42 4.88
CA ILE A 72 15.33 -11.70 5.02
C ILE A 72 14.98 -11.47 6.50
N HIS A 73 15.44 -12.35 7.39
CA HIS A 73 14.96 -12.41 8.77
C HIS A 73 15.26 -11.13 9.58
N LYS A 74 14.20 -10.51 10.12
CA LYS A 74 14.20 -9.23 10.86
C LYS A 74 14.69 -8.00 10.07
N ILE A 75 14.94 -8.17 8.78
CA ILE A 75 15.41 -7.11 7.90
C ILE A 75 14.28 -6.72 6.95
N GLY A 76 13.67 -7.71 6.30
CA GLY A 76 12.73 -7.49 5.20
C GLY A 76 13.44 -7.35 3.85
N ILE A 77 12.67 -7.02 2.83
CA ILE A 77 13.09 -6.65 1.49
C ILE A 77 12.75 -5.18 1.31
N GLU A 78 13.75 -4.38 0.98
CA GLU A 78 13.54 -2.98 0.60
C GLU A 78 12.94 -2.91 -0.81
N PRO A 79 11.97 -2.01 -1.07
CA PRO A 79 11.51 -1.75 -2.42
C PRO A 79 12.64 -1.14 -3.26
N ASP A 80 12.49 -1.18 -4.59
CA ASP A 80 13.36 -0.43 -5.50
C ASP A 80 12.93 1.05 -5.54
N GLU A 81 11.61 1.30 -5.50
CA GLU A 81 11.02 2.63 -5.42
C GLU A 81 10.15 2.74 -4.17
N GLU A 82 10.56 3.58 -3.22
CA GLU A 82 9.82 3.80 -1.99
C GLU A 82 8.67 4.77 -2.21
N VAL A 83 7.44 4.28 -1.97
CA VAL A 83 6.21 5.07 -2.06
C VAL A 83 5.39 4.82 -0.82
N HIS A 84 5.31 5.82 0.06
CA HIS A 84 4.55 5.71 1.28
C HIS A 84 3.04 5.79 1.02
N GLU A 85 2.28 4.96 1.73
CA GLU A 85 0.85 5.19 1.86
C GLU A 85 0.60 6.50 2.63
N ILE A 86 -0.60 7.05 2.45
CA ILE A 86 -1.02 8.23 3.21
C ILE A 86 -1.29 7.80 4.64
N GLU A 87 -0.33 8.06 5.52
CA GLU A 87 -0.50 7.86 6.97
C GLU A 87 -1.54 8.84 7.51
N ILE A 88 -2.50 8.28 8.26
CA ILE A 88 -3.47 9.02 9.08
C ILE A 88 -2.79 9.21 10.44
N THR A 89 -2.48 10.44 10.79
CA THR A 89 -1.91 10.75 12.11
C THR A 89 -2.99 10.72 13.20
N GLU A 90 -2.58 10.80 14.47
CA GLU A 90 -3.53 10.97 15.58
C GLU A 90 -4.34 12.26 15.40
N GLU A 91 -3.71 13.35 14.95
CA GLU A 91 -4.42 14.61 14.67
C GLU A 91 -5.42 14.47 13.50
N ASP A 92 -5.06 13.71 12.45
CA ASP A 92 -6.00 13.42 11.36
C ASP A 92 -7.19 12.59 11.88
N SER A 93 -6.96 11.64 12.79
CA SER A 93 -8.02 10.82 13.40
C SER A 93 -8.97 11.64 14.25
N GLU A 94 -8.46 12.51 15.14
CA GLU A 94 -9.27 13.46 15.92
C GLU A 94 -10.07 14.40 15.01
N ALA A 95 -9.46 14.87 13.92
CA ALA A 95 -10.14 15.70 12.94
C ALA A 95 -11.26 14.94 12.22
N ILE A 96 -11.05 13.66 11.85
CA ILE A 96 -12.08 12.79 11.25
C ILE A 96 -13.25 12.57 12.21
N GLU A 97 -12.99 12.38 13.49
CA GLU A 97 -14.05 12.25 14.51
C GLU A 97 -14.94 13.51 14.57
N LYS A 98 -14.33 14.70 14.66
CA LYS A 98 -15.07 15.98 14.64
C LYS A 98 -15.90 16.14 13.38
N VAL A 99 -15.35 15.75 12.22
CA VAL A 99 -16.06 15.77 10.94
C VAL A 99 -17.30 14.89 10.97
N ASN A 100 -17.20 13.70 11.57
CA ASN A 100 -18.31 12.76 11.70
C ASN A 100 -19.38 13.26 12.68
N GLU A 101 -18.99 13.84 13.81
CA GLU A 101 -19.91 14.44 14.80
C GLU A 101 -20.74 15.57 14.19
N LEU A 102 -20.10 16.46 13.44
CA LEU A 102 -20.75 17.57 12.74
C LEU A 102 -21.48 17.14 11.47
N LYS A 103 -21.34 15.86 11.06
CA LYS A 103 -21.93 15.28 9.84
C LYS A 103 -21.59 16.07 8.58
N LEU A 104 -20.42 16.72 8.53
CA LEU A 104 -20.07 17.63 7.44
C LEU A 104 -19.98 16.89 6.10
N ILE A 105 -19.31 15.73 6.08
CA ILE A 105 -19.17 14.91 4.87
C ILE A 105 -20.52 14.34 4.43
N LYS A 106 -21.31 13.86 5.38
CA LYS A 106 -22.65 13.34 5.09
C LYS A 106 -23.56 14.40 4.46
N ASN A 107 -23.64 15.58 5.07
CA ASN A 107 -24.44 16.69 4.55
C ASN A 107 -23.93 17.16 3.18
N PHE A 108 -22.62 17.15 2.96
CA PHE A 108 -22.01 17.46 1.68
C PHE A 108 -22.37 16.43 0.61
N ALA A 109 -22.20 15.14 0.89
CA ALA A 109 -22.47 14.03 -0.03
C ALA A 109 -23.96 13.93 -0.41
N GLU A 110 -24.87 14.21 0.52
CA GLU A 110 -26.32 14.27 0.24
C GLU A 110 -26.67 15.41 -0.72
N LYS A 111 -25.98 16.55 -0.61
CA LYS A 111 -26.23 17.74 -1.42
C LYS A 111 -25.53 17.72 -2.78
N TYR A 112 -24.33 17.16 -2.85
CA TYR A 112 -23.47 17.17 -4.04
C TYR A 112 -23.05 15.74 -4.41
N LYS A 113 -23.94 15.04 -5.13
CA LYS A 113 -23.65 13.68 -5.63
C LYS A 113 -22.48 13.65 -6.63
N ASP A 114 -22.43 14.66 -7.50
CA ASP A 114 -21.35 14.88 -8.47
C ASP A 114 -20.69 16.24 -8.16
N TYR A 115 -19.77 16.27 -7.21
CA TYR A 115 -19.16 17.51 -6.74
C TYR A 115 -18.05 18.01 -7.68
N THR A 116 -17.90 19.33 -7.78
CA THR A 116 -16.82 19.95 -8.56
C THR A 116 -15.63 20.37 -7.69
N ALA A 117 -14.51 20.75 -8.31
CA ALA A 117 -13.37 21.31 -7.57
C ALA A 117 -13.77 22.52 -6.69
N LYS A 118 -14.69 23.37 -7.16
CA LYS A 118 -15.21 24.51 -6.39
C LYS A 118 -16.03 24.08 -5.17
N ASP A 119 -16.72 22.96 -5.25
CA ASP A 119 -17.49 22.44 -4.12
C ASP A 119 -16.57 21.85 -3.06
N LEU A 120 -15.49 21.18 -3.49
CA LEU A 120 -14.44 20.72 -2.58
C LEU A 120 -13.77 21.91 -1.87
N GLU A 121 -13.44 22.99 -2.58
CA GLU A 121 -12.89 24.21 -1.96
C GLU A 121 -13.82 24.80 -0.89
N ARG A 122 -15.13 24.78 -1.12
CA ARG A 122 -16.13 25.24 -0.15
C ARG A 122 -16.14 24.36 1.10
N LEU A 123 -16.11 23.04 0.92
CA LEU A 123 -16.04 22.09 2.04
C LEU A 123 -14.73 22.28 2.82
N MET A 124 -13.59 22.42 2.16
CA MET A 124 -12.30 22.68 2.81
C MET A 124 -12.31 23.98 3.63
N ALA A 125 -12.96 25.03 3.10
CA ALA A 125 -13.15 26.29 3.83
C ALA A 125 -14.09 26.12 5.04
N GLU A 126 -15.12 25.28 4.93
CA GLU A 126 -16.03 24.94 6.04
C GLU A 126 -15.33 24.14 7.13
N LEU A 127 -14.51 23.15 6.76
CA LEU A 127 -13.65 22.40 7.71
C LEU A 127 -12.73 23.37 8.46
N SER A 128 -12.08 24.28 7.75
CA SER A 128 -11.17 25.27 8.34
C SER A 128 -11.88 26.22 9.32
N LYS A 129 -13.15 26.58 9.07
CA LYS A 129 -13.96 27.40 9.99
C LYS A 129 -14.28 26.69 11.30
N ASN A 130 -14.33 25.36 11.28
CA ASN A 130 -14.57 24.53 12.46
C ASN A 130 -13.26 24.09 13.13
N ASP A 131 -12.12 24.71 12.79
CA ASP A 131 -10.77 24.35 13.27
C ASP A 131 -10.38 22.89 12.95
N ILE A 132 -10.88 22.36 11.83
CA ILE A 132 -10.57 21.02 11.33
C ILE A 132 -9.55 21.14 10.21
N LYS A 133 -8.36 20.57 10.40
CA LYS A 133 -7.29 20.53 9.41
C LYS A 133 -7.13 19.10 8.92
N LEU A 134 -7.49 18.86 7.65
CA LEU A 134 -7.31 17.58 6.98
C LEU A 134 -6.65 17.80 5.62
N LYS A 135 -5.80 16.86 5.20
CA LYS A 135 -5.23 16.87 3.85
C LYS A 135 -6.36 16.68 2.82
N PRO A 136 -6.34 17.37 1.66
CA PRO A 136 -7.38 17.22 0.63
C PRO A 136 -7.61 15.78 0.17
N VAL A 137 -6.58 14.94 0.19
CA VAL A 137 -6.69 13.52 -0.18
C VAL A 137 -7.53 12.73 0.83
N ILE A 138 -7.37 13.00 2.13
CA ILE A 138 -8.18 12.38 3.19
C ILE A 138 -9.64 12.81 3.04
N VAL A 139 -9.89 14.11 2.84
CA VAL A 139 -11.25 14.64 2.66
C VAL A 139 -11.94 14.01 1.44
N ARG A 140 -11.24 13.94 0.30
CA ARG A 140 -11.76 13.25 -0.88
C ARG A 140 -12.09 11.78 -0.58
N ARG A 141 -11.29 11.09 0.24
CA ARG A 141 -11.53 9.68 0.59
C ARG A 141 -12.79 9.53 1.43
N LEU A 142 -13.00 10.42 2.40
CA LEU A 142 -14.21 10.45 3.22
C LEU A 142 -15.47 10.67 2.38
N ILE A 143 -15.42 11.61 1.43
CA ILE A 143 -16.55 11.89 0.52
C ILE A 143 -16.88 10.65 -0.31
N LYS A 144 -15.86 10.01 -0.90
CA LYS A 144 -16.05 8.80 -1.70
C LYS A 144 -16.69 7.67 -0.88
N ASN A 145 -16.14 7.38 0.30
CA ASN A 145 -16.67 6.35 1.20
C ASN A 145 -18.14 6.61 1.57
N GLU A 146 -18.53 7.88 1.76
CA GLU A 146 -19.92 8.23 2.06
C GLU A 146 -20.83 8.08 0.83
N LEU A 147 -20.40 8.53 -0.36
CA LEU A 147 -21.15 8.40 -1.61
C LEU A 147 -21.31 6.94 -2.06
N GLU A 148 -20.34 6.09 -1.74
CA GLU A 148 -20.29 4.67 -2.11
C GLU A 148 -20.70 3.74 -0.97
N ARG A 149 -21.21 4.29 0.14
CA ARG A 149 -21.53 3.52 1.35
C ARG A 149 -22.43 2.31 1.11
N ASP A 150 -23.36 2.42 0.17
CA ASP A 150 -24.33 1.37 -0.20
C ASP A 150 -23.94 0.62 -1.48
N ARG A 151 -22.74 0.87 -2.02
CA ARG A 151 -22.24 0.25 -3.25
C ARG A 151 -21.20 -0.82 -2.92
N LEU A 152 -21.05 -1.78 -3.83
CA LEU A 152 -19.89 -2.65 -3.80
C LEU A 152 -18.66 -1.79 -4.11
N PRO A 153 -17.60 -1.86 -3.29
CA PRO A 153 -16.39 -1.10 -3.56
C PRO A 153 -15.82 -1.52 -4.91
N GLU A 154 -15.35 -0.53 -5.68
CA GLU A 154 -14.64 -0.81 -6.92
C GLU A 154 -13.36 -1.59 -6.61
N LEU A 155 -13.04 -2.54 -7.50
CA LEU A 155 -11.87 -3.41 -7.30
C LEU A 155 -10.55 -2.64 -7.41
N ILE A 156 -10.55 -1.50 -8.11
CA ILE A 156 -9.36 -0.69 -8.41
C ILE A 156 -9.66 0.75 -8.04
N ASP A 157 -8.80 1.35 -7.23
CA ASP A 157 -8.95 2.74 -6.80
C ASP A 157 -7.69 3.57 -7.07
N LEU A 158 -7.56 4.07 -8.30
CA LEU A 158 -6.39 4.86 -8.72
C LEU A 158 -6.34 6.27 -8.12
N ASP A 159 -7.39 6.73 -7.45
CA ASP A 159 -7.42 8.07 -6.86
C ASP A 159 -6.70 8.10 -5.49
N TYR A 160 -6.72 7.00 -4.76
CA TYR A 160 -6.19 6.92 -3.39
C TYR A 160 -5.10 5.86 -3.22
N ASP A 161 -5.04 4.87 -4.11
CA ASP A 161 -3.91 3.94 -4.15
C ASP A 161 -2.72 4.64 -4.84
N VAL A 162 -1.99 5.43 -4.04
CA VAL A 162 -0.82 6.18 -4.49
C VAL A 162 0.28 5.28 -5.03
N GLN A 163 0.42 4.06 -4.48
CA GLN A 163 1.41 3.09 -4.90
C GLN A 163 1.04 2.47 -6.26
N LEU A 164 -0.22 2.09 -6.44
CA LEU A 164 -0.73 1.58 -7.72
C LEU A 164 -0.69 2.66 -8.79
N LYS A 165 -1.13 3.88 -8.48
CA LYS A 165 -1.08 5.01 -9.42
C LYS A 165 0.36 5.28 -9.89
N HIS A 166 1.29 5.37 -8.94
CA HIS A 166 2.71 5.54 -9.25
C HIS A 166 3.21 4.42 -10.17
N SER A 167 2.84 3.17 -9.88
CA SER A 167 3.20 2.00 -10.69
C SER A 167 2.62 2.04 -12.11
N VAL A 168 1.39 2.53 -12.28
CA VAL A 168 0.76 2.70 -13.59
C VAL A 168 1.45 3.82 -14.38
N ASP A 169 1.75 4.94 -13.75
CA ASP A 169 2.49 6.07 -14.36
C ASP A 169 3.87 5.62 -14.82
N MET A 170 4.57 4.85 -13.97
CA MET A 170 5.82 4.17 -14.28
C MET A 170 5.70 3.35 -15.57
N ILE A 171 4.77 2.38 -15.64
CA ILE A 171 4.59 1.53 -16.83
C ILE A 171 4.28 2.37 -18.08
N ASN A 172 3.42 3.38 -17.96
CA ASN A 172 3.00 4.24 -19.07
C ASN A 172 4.12 5.14 -19.59
N SER A 173 5.12 5.47 -18.75
CA SER A 173 6.29 6.28 -19.14
C SER A 173 7.25 5.56 -20.11
N LYS A 174 7.00 4.27 -20.44
CA LYS A 174 7.69 3.43 -21.44
C LYS A 174 9.21 3.23 -21.27
N ASN A 175 9.81 3.74 -20.20
CA ASN A 175 11.27 3.72 -20.02
C ASN A 175 11.80 2.62 -19.07
N LEU A 176 10.96 1.75 -18.52
CA LEU A 176 11.40 0.89 -17.39
C LEU A 176 11.95 -0.47 -17.78
N PHE A 177 11.79 -0.91 -19.03
CA PHE A 177 12.06 -2.31 -19.39
C PHE A 177 12.85 -2.50 -20.68
N THR A 178 13.43 -1.46 -21.28
CA THR A 178 14.27 -1.69 -22.46
C THR A 178 15.52 -2.47 -22.04
N ARG A 179 15.74 -3.63 -22.67
CA ARG A 179 16.91 -4.50 -22.45
C ARG A 179 18.25 -3.76 -22.52
N ALA A 180 18.31 -2.65 -23.24
CA ALA A 180 19.52 -1.84 -23.43
C ALA A 180 19.96 -1.07 -22.17
N ASP A 181 19.07 -0.83 -21.21
CA ASP A 181 19.40 -0.11 -19.97
C ASP A 181 19.95 -1.02 -18.87
N ARG A 182 19.89 -2.36 -19.04
CA ARG A 182 20.32 -3.36 -18.04
C ARG A 182 21.71 -3.96 -18.31
N ASP A 183 22.31 -3.66 -19.46
CA ASP A 183 23.65 -4.15 -19.85
C ASP A 183 24.77 -3.11 -19.57
N LYS A 184 24.57 -2.18 -18.63
CA LYS A 184 25.57 -1.18 -18.22
C LYS A 184 26.03 -1.35 -16.78
#